data_AF-A0A8X7VJ18-F1
#
_entry.id   AF-A0A8X7VJ18-F1
#
_cell.length_a   1.000
_cell.length_b   1.000
_cell.length_c   1.000
_cell.angle_alpha   90.00
_cell.angle_beta   90.00
_cell.angle_gamma   90.00
#
_symmetry.space_group_name_H-M   'P 1'
#
loop_
_entity.id
_entity.type
_entity.pdbx_description
1 polymer ?
#
loop_
_entity_poly.entity_id
_entity_poly.type
_entity_poly.pdbx_seq_one_letter_code
_entity_poly.pdbx_strand_id
1 'polypeptide(L)'
;MLCQIPQFEPYLRFFMAAKGDLCLGLYSWAHNFLSLVRVSNKKRYCIRQSMDLVLQLAGEMLSRLRARTILVDGALREGEPLIPLPSFEILVLLTFPSSSTRAKTTERVEAIYPMLKDVLFHQIFQEEATR
;
A
#
# COMPACT_ATOMS: atom_id res chain seq x y z
N MET A 1 1.20 18.56 -21.05
CA MET A 1 0.57 17.38 -21.66
C MET A 1 0.58 16.27 -20.62
N LEU A 2 -0.35 16.32 -19.65
CA LEU A 2 -0.50 15.27 -18.65
C LEU A 2 -1.05 14.07 -19.39
N CYS A 3 -0.19 13.09 -19.59
CA CYS A 3 -0.50 11.77 -20.09
C CYS A 3 -1.90 11.30 -19.61
N GLN A 4 -2.91 11.35 -20.49
CA GLN A 4 -4.18 10.63 -20.32
C GLN A 4 -3.82 9.15 -20.24
N ILE A 5 -3.66 8.64 -19.03
CA ILE A 5 -3.35 7.24 -18.84
C ILE A 5 -4.43 6.65 -17.91
N PRO A 6 -5.05 5.52 -18.30
CA PRO A 6 -6.04 4.79 -17.50
C PRO A 6 -5.47 4.13 -16.24
N GLN A 7 -4.18 4.31 -15.92
CA GLN A 7 -3.54 3.74 -14.74
C GLN A 7 -3.89 4.48 -13.44
N PHE A 8 -4.62 5.61 -13.51
CA PHE A 8 -5.10 6.32 -12.31
C PHE A 8 -6.47 5.87 -11.81
N GLU A 9 -7.25 5.16 -12.62
CA GLU A 9 -8.58 4.66 -12.24
C GLU A 9 -8.55 3.76 -10.99
N PRO A 10 -7.54 2.87 -10.80
CA PRO A 10 -7.39 2.09 -9.56
C PRO A 10 -7.14 2.96 -8.32
N TYR A 11 -6.47 4.11 -8.47
CA TYR A 11 -6.18 5.01 -7.35
C TYR A 11 -7.40 5.83 -6.94
N LEU A 12 -8.24 6.18 -7.90
CA LEU A 12 -9.52 6.83 -7.59
C LEU A 12 -10.41 5.86 -6.81
N ARG A 13 -10.49 4.59 -7.23
CA ARG A 13 -11.20 3.55 -6.48
C ARG A 13 -10.66 3.37 -5.07
N PHE A 14 -9.33 3.33 -4.92
CA PHE A 14 -8.67 3.30 -3.63
C PHE A 14 -9.09 4.48 -2.73
N PHE A 15 -8.98 5.71 -3.23
CA PHE A 15 -9.31 6.91 -2.47
C PHE A 15 -10.79 6.96 -2.06
N MET A 16 -11.68 6.52 -2.95
CA MET A 16 -13.12 6.46 -2.67
C MET A 16 -13.44 5.37 -1.63
N ALA A 17 -12.85 4.18 -1.76
CA ALA A 17 -12.99 3.10 -0.77
C ALA A 17 -12.49 3.56 0.60
N ALA A 18 -11.29 4.13 0.65
CA ALA A 18 -10.65 4.68 1.84
C ALA A 18 -11.44 5.76 2.59
N LYS A 19 -12.34 6.48 1.92
CA LYS A 19 -13.21 7.47 2.56
C LYS A 19 -14.36 6.82 3.31
N GLY A 20 -14.84 5.65 2.86
CA GLY A 20 -15.92 4.90 3.51
C GLY A 20 -15.41 3.78 4.43
N ASP A 21 -14.56 2.90 3.90
CA ASP A 21 -14.00 1.73 4.57
C ASP A 21 -12.47 1.72 4.39
N LEU A 22 -11.77 1.89 5.51
CA LEU A 22 -10.32 1.95 5.54
C LEU A 22 -9.66 0.61 5.20
N CYS A 23 -10.26 -0.52 5.62
CA CYS A 23 -9.78 -1.86 5.33
C CYS A 23 -9.94 -2.15 3.83
N LEU A 24 -11.10 -1.86 3.25
CA LEU A 24 -11.33 -2.00 1.81
C LEU A 24 -10.37 -1.11 1.00
N GLY A 25 -10.09 0.09 1.49
CA GLY A 25 -9.07 0.98 0.94
C GLY A 25 -7.70 0.31 0.93
N LEU A 26 -7.20 -0.13 2.08
CA LEU A 26 -5.87 -0.74 2.17
C LEU A 26 -5.75 -2.05 1.37
N TYR A 27 -6.79 -2.88 1.39
CA TYR A 27 -6.87 -4.09 0.58
C TYR A 27 -6.76 -3.79 -0.92
N SER A 28 -7.57 -2.83 -1.40
CA SER A 28 -7.55 -2.38 -2.79
C SER A 28 -6.19 -1.80 -3.15
N TRP A 29 -5.57 -1.04 -2.25
CA TRP A 29 -4.23 -0.50 -2.45
C TRP A 29 -3.18 -1.60 -2.61
N ALA A 30 -3.10 -2.55 -1.68
CA ALA A 30 -2.10 -3.60 -1.71
C ALA A 30 -2.20 -4.44 -3.00
N HIS A 31 -3.41 -4.80 -3.40
CA HIS A 31 -3.66 -5.57 -4.62
C HIS A 31 -3.33 -4.80 -5.90
N ASN A 32 -3.62 -3.49 -5.95
CA ASN A 32 -3.26 -2.64 -7.09
C ASN A 32 -1.79 -2.20 -7.07
N PHE A 33 -1.11 -2.27 -5.93
CA PHE A 33 0.32 -1.97 -5.83
C PHE A 33 1.17 -2.97 -6.62
N LEU A 34 0.78 -4.26 -6.56
CA LEU A 34 1.43 -5.34 -7.32
C LEU A 34 1.35 -5.13 -8.83
N SER A 35 0.21 -4.66 -9.35
CA SER A 35 0.04 -4.46 -10.79
C SER A 35 0.92 -3.33 -11.31
N LEU A 36 1.19 -2.31 -10.51
CA LEU A 36 2.04 -1.18 -10.91
C LEU A 36 3.51 -1.54 -11.02
N VAL A 37 4.00 -2.41 -10.14
CA VAL A 37 5.39 -2.87 -10.18
C VAL A 37 5.61 -3.90 -11.28
N ARG A 38 4.62 -4.74 -11.58
CA ARG A 38 4.70 -5.74 -12.66
C ARG A 38 4.58 -5.16 -14.08
N VAL A 39 3.84 -4.07 -14.27
CA VAL A 39 3.37 -3.63 -15.60
C VAL A 39 4.39 -2.84 -16.44
N SER A 40 5.55 -2.37 -15.96
CA SER A 40 6.33 -1.43 -16.80
C SER A 40 7.85 -1.48 -16.70
N ASN A 41 8.44 -2.26 -17.61
CA ASN A 41 9.87 -2.17 -17.97
C ASN A 41 10.20 -0.96 -18.89
N LYS A 42 9.19 -0.26 -19.46
CA LYS A 42 9.39 0.77 -20.50
C LYS A 42 9.19 2.25 -20.07
N LYS A 43 8.65 2.55 -18.87
CA LYS A 43 8.34 3.95 -18.47
C LYS A 43 8.61 4.25 -16.98
N ARG A 44 9.89 4.24 -16.56
CA ARG A 44 10.32 4.48 -15.16
C ARG A 44 9.85 5.80 -14.53
N TYR A 45 9.71 6.88 -15.32
CA TYR A 45 9.33 8.20 -14.79
C TYR A 45 7.86 8.29 -14.34
N CYS A 46 6.93 7.78 -15.15
CA CYS A 46 5.50 7.78 -14.83
C CYS A 46 5.18 6.86 -13.63
N ILE A 47 5.95 5.79 -13.46
CA ILE A 47 5.86 4.87 -12.31
C ILE A 47 6.28 5.59 -11.04
N ARG A 48 7.39 6.34 -11.05
CA ARG A 48 7.84 7.08 -9.87
C ARG A 48 6.81 8.11 -9.40
N GLN A 49 6.25 8.89 -10.32
CA GLN A 49 5.22 9.89 -9.98
C GLN A 49 3.93 9.27 -9.45
N SER A 50 3.45 8.20 -10.09
CA SER A 50 2.24 7.51 -9.63
C SER A 50 2.47 6.81 -8.29
N MET A 51 3.62 6.17 -8.09
CA MET A 51 4.02 5.57 -6.82
C MET A 51 4.12 6.61 -5.70
N ASP A 52 4.71 7.78 -5.96
CA ASP A 52 4.76 8.88 -4.99
C ASP A 52 3.35 9.33 -4.55
N LEU A 53 2.42 9.49 -5.51
CA LEU A 53 1.04 9.87 -5.22
C LEU A 53 0.31 8.81 -4.38
N VAL A 54 0.54 7.54 -4.71
CA VAL A 54 -0.04 6.37 -4.03
C VAL A 54 0.44 6.26 -2.60
N LEU A 55 1.73 6.47 -2.37
CA LEU A 55 2.32 6.45 -1.04
C LEU A 55 1.90 7.68 -0.22
N GLN A 56 1.72 8.82 -0.87
CA GLN A 56 1.16 10.01 -0.23
C GLN A 56 -0.28 9.75 0.23
N LEU A 57 -1.14 9.23 -0.65
CA LEU A 57 -2.52 8.88 -0.30
C LEU A 57 -2.58 7.83 0.81
N ALA A 58 -1.74 6.78 0.75
CA ALA A 58 -1.63 5.82 1.84
C ALA A 58 -1.20 6.49 3.15
N GLY A 59 -0.16 7.31 3.13
CA GLY A 59 0.28 8.07 4.31
C GLY A 59 -0.83 8.92 4.94
N GLU A 60 -1.58 9.68 4.13
CA GLU A 60 -2.72 10.47 4.59
C GLU A 60 -3.81 9.60 5.22
N MET A 61 -4.11 8.45 4.62
CA MET A 61 -5.11 7.54 5.16
C MET A 61 -4.70 6.95 6.50
N LEU A 62 -3.43 6.54 6.61
CA LEU A 62 -2.87 5.88 7.78
C LEU A 62 -2.58 6.89 8.91
N SER A 63 -2.41 8.18 8.59
CA SER A 63 -2.27 9.26 9.58
C SER A 63 -3.55 9.55 10.38
N ARG A 64 -4.72 9.06 9.93
CA ARG A 64 -5.99 9.25 10.63
C ARG A 64 -5.96 8.56 12.01
N LEU A 65 -6.38 9.28 13.06
CA LEU A 65 -6.32 8.88 14.49
C LEU A 65 -7.00 7.54 14.87
N ARG A 66 -7.73 6.90 13.96
CA ARG A 66 -8.36 5.58 14.16
C ARG A 66 -7.88 4.52 13.18
N ALA A 67 -6.97 4.87 12.28
CA ALA A 67 -6.57 4.01 11.19
C ALA A 67 -5.90 2.73 11.68
N ARG A 68 -4.97 2.87 12.61
CA ARG A 68 -4.25 1.74 13.20
C ARG A 68 -5.19 0.74 13.86
N THR A 69 -6.11 1.19 14.70
CA THR A 69 -7.03 0.31 15.43
C THR A 69 -7.98 -0.42 14.49
N ILE A 70 -8.54 0.28 13.50
CA ILE A 70 -9.47 -0.32 12.51
C ILE A 70 -8.75 -1.37 11.65
N LEU A 71 -7.52 -1.08 11.20
CA LEU A 71 -6.76 -1.98 10.33
C LEU A 71 -6.20 -3.19 11.07
N VAL A 72 -5.84 -3.05 12.35
CA VAL A 72 -5.40 -4.17 13.19
C VAL A 72 -6.56 -5.10 13.53
N ASP A 73 -7.74 -4.55 13.81
CA ASP A 73 -8.96 -5.33 14.06
C ASP A 73 -9.46 -6.03 12.77
N GLY A 74 -9.38 -5.35 11.64
CA GLY A 74 -9.72 -5.87 10.31
C GLY A 74 -8.55 -6.50 9.54
N ALA A 75 -7.54 -7.03 10.23
CA ALA A 75 -6.33 -7.59 9.61
C ALA A 75 -6.61 -8.78 8.68
N LEU A 76 -7.72 -9.49 8.91
CA LEU A 76 -8.30 -10.46 7.98
C LEU A 76 -9.67 -9.94 7.52
N ARG A 77 -9.86 -9.81 6.21
CA ARG A 77 -11.13 -9.42 5.60
C ARG A 77 -11.77 -10.65 4.99
N GLU A 78 -12.89 -11.10 5.55
CA GLU A 78 -13.60 -12.32 5.10
C GLU A 78 -12.70 -13.58 5.12
N GLY A 79 -11.74 -13.64 6.05
CA GLY A 79 -10.76 -14.74 6.15
C GLY A 79 -9.54 -14.57 5.22
N GLU A 80 -9.55 -13.59 4.33
CA GLU A 80 -8.43 -13.29 3.44
C GLU A 80 -7.49 -12.23 4.05
N PRO A 81 -6.17 -12.33 3.80
CA PRO A 81 -5.20 -11.36 4.26
C PRO A 81 -5.47 -9.97 3.67
N LEU A 82 -5.52 -8.96 4.53
CA LEU A 82 -5.70 -7.56 4.12
C LEU A 82 -4.53 -7.08 3.25
N ILE A 83 -3.32 -7.54 3.54
CA ILE A 83 -2.11 -7.28 2.75
C ILE A 83 -1.58 -8.62 2.24
N PRO A 84 -1.63 -8.88 0.92
CA PRO A 84 -0.98 -10.05 0.34
C PRO A 84 0.53 -10.00 0.57
N LEU A 85 1.12 -11.12 0.97
CA LEU A 85 2.56 -11.24 1.25
C LEU A 85 3.46 -10.74 0.09
N PRO A 86 3.16 -11.03 -1.20
CA PRO A 86 3.95 -10.49 -2.30
C PRO A 86 3.94 -8.95 -2.38
N SER A 87 2.84 -8.31 -1.96
CA SER A 87 2.74 -6.84 -1.92
C SER A 87 3.65 -6.27 -0.84
N PHE A 88 3.73 -6.97 0.29
CA PHE A 88 4.61 -6.59 1.40
C PHE A 88 6.09 -6.73 1.05
N GLU A 89 6.49 -7.79 0.36
CA GLU A 89 7.87 -7.96 -0.12
C GLU A 89 8.31 -6.77 -0.98
N ILE A 90 7.44 -6.31 -1.87
CA ILE A 90 7.69 -5.12 -2.69
C ILE A 90 7.84 -3.87 -1.82
N LEU A 91 7.00 -3.71 -0.79
CA LEU A 91 7.13 -2.58 0.14
C LEU A 91 8.46 -2.61 0.89
N VAL A 92 8.90 -3.78 1.37
CA VAL A 92 10.22 -3.94 2.02
C VAL A 92 11.36 -3.52 1.08
N LEU A 93 11.31 -3.95 -0.19
CA LEU A 93 12.29 -3.56 -1.21
C LEU A 93 12.31 -2.04 -1.47
N LEU A 94 11.16 -1.38 -1.31
CA LEU A 94 11.04 0.08 -1.45
C LEU A 94 11.41 0.85 -0.18
N THR A 95 11.26 0.25 1.01
CA THR A 95 11.70 0.81 2.29
C THR A 95 13.23 0.80 2.41
N PHE A 96 13.88 -0.24 1.89
CA PHE A 96 15.33 -0.41 1.97
C PHE A 96 16.01 -0.44 0.60
N PRO A 97 15.91 0.64 -0.21
CA PRO A 97 16.61 0.70 -1.48
C PRO A 97 18.11 0.86 -1.26
N SER A 98 18.90 0.45 -2.25
CA SER A 98 20.33 0.75 -2.30
C SER A 98 20.58 2.26 -2.14
N SER A 99 21.63 2.63 -1.40
CA SER A 99 21.89 4.00 -0.91
C SER A 99 21.90 5.07 -2.01
N SER A 100 22.25 4.72 -3.25
CA SER A 100 22.25 5.60 -4.43
C SER A 100 20.85 5.92 -5.00
N THR A 101 19.80 5.22 -4.54
CA THR A 101 18.43 5.33 -5.07
C THR A 101 17.45 5.90 -4.05
N ARG A 102 17.92 6.30 -2.86
CA ARG A 102 17.08 6.99 -1.86
C ARG A 102 16.50 8.25 -2.47
N ALA A 103 15.18 8.28 -2.59
CA ALA A 103 14.41 9.40 -3.10
C ALA A 103 13.34 9.78 -2.07
N LYS A 104 12.64 10.90 -2.27
CA LYS A 104 11.46 11.28 -1.45
C LYS A 104 10.41 10.18 -1.32
N THR A 105 10.32 9.29 -2.32
CA THR A 105 9.46 8.10 -2.29
C THR A 105 9.82 7.16 -1.14
N THR A 106 11.12 6.99 -0.85
CA THR A 106 11.64 6.14 0.23
C THR A 106 11.23 6.66 1.61
N GLU A 107 11.34 7.97 1.85
CA GLU A 107 10.95 8.57 3.14
C GLU A 107 9.46 8.33 3.46
N ARG A 108 8.59 8.36 2.44
CA ARG A 108 7.16 8.08 2.61
C ARG A 108 6.89 6.61 2.91
N VAL A 109 7.60 5.70 2.24
CA VAL A 109 7.50 4.26 2.54
C VAL A 109 7.98 3.98 3.96
N GLU A 110 9.11 4.58 4.37
CA GLU A 110 9.65 4.47 5.73
C GLU A 110 8.64 4.95 6.78
N ALA A 111 7.90 6.03 6.52
CA ALA A 111 6.88 6.55 7.42
C ALA A 111 5.66 5.62 7.58
N ILE A 112 5.23 4.95 6.51
CA ILE A 112 4.06 4.04 6.56
C ILE A 112 4.42 2.61 6.99
N TYR A 113 5.69 2.22 6.84
CA TYR A 113 6.17 0.86 7.06
C TYR A 113 5.88 0.31 8.47
N PRO A 114 6.10 1.03 9.60
CA PRO A 114 5.79 0.54 10.93
C PRO A 114 4.33 0.11 11.08
N MET A 115 3.40 0.87 10.47
CA MET A 115 1.98 0.59 10.61
C MET A 115 1.54 -0.60 9.74
N LEU A 116 2.09 -0.72 8.53
CA LEU A 116 1.85 -1.90 7.68
C LEU A 116 2.44 -3.17 8.30
N LYS A 117 3.59 -3.05 8.95
CA LYS A 117 4.21 -4.13 9.72
C LYS A 117 3.28 -4.59 10.85
N ASP A 118 2.74 -3.69 11.66
CA ASP A 118 1.80 -4.03 12.73
C ASP A 118 0.57 -4.81 12.20
N VAL A 119 -0.04 -4.33 11.13
CA VAL A 119 -1.20 -5.00 10.49
C VAL A 119 -0.82 -6.40 10.02
N LEU A 120 0.34 -6.56 9.38
CA LEU A 120 0.81 -7.87 8.93
C LEU A 120 1.12 -8.81 10.09
N PHE A 121 1.73 -8.33 11.17
CA PHE A 121 1.96 -9.16 12.36
C PHE A 121 0.64 -9.68 12.90
N HIS A 122 -0.36 -8.80 13.07
CA HIS A 122 -1.68 -9.22 13.52
C HIS A 122 -2.37 -10.16 12.55
N GLN A 123 -2.23 -9.96 11.24
CA GLN A 123 -2.73 -10.86 10.21
C GLN A 123 -2.14 -12.28 10.37
N ILE A 124 -0.83 -12.40 10.54
CA ILE A 124 -0.14 -13.69 10.73
C ILE A 124 -0.59 -14.36 12.03
N PHE A 125 -0.72 -13.61 13.13
CA PHE A 125 -1.20 -14.15 14.40
C PHE A 125 -2.66 -14.66 14.31
N GLN A 126 -3.52 -13.98 13.56
CA GLN A 126 -4.91 -14.40 13.37
C GLN A 126 -5.02 -15.62 12.43
N GLU A 127 -4.19 -15.68 11.39
CA GLU A 127 -4.13 -16.81 10.45
C GLU A 127 -3.67 -18.09 11.16
N GLU A 128 -2.68 -18.00 12.05
CA GLU A 128 -2.20 -19.12 12.87
C GLU A 128 -3.25 -19.58 13.91
N ALA A 129 -4.06 -18.65 14.45
CA ALA A 129 -5.12 -18.96 15.42
C ALA A 129 -6.38 -19.60 14.80
N THR A 130 -6.52 -19.54 13.48
CA THR A 130 -7.66 -20.10 12.72
C THR A 130 -7.33 -21.45 12.08
N ARG A 131 -6.10 -21.94 12.26
CA ARG A 131 -5.62 -23.27 11.83
C ARG A 131 -5.76 -24.31 12.93
#